data_AF-A0A0E9NA64-F1
#
_entry.id   AF-A0A0E9NA64-F1
#
_cell.length_a   1.000
_cell.length_b   1.000
_cell.length_c   1.000
_cell.angle_alpha   90.00
_cell.angle_beta   90.00
_cell.angle_gamma   90.00
#
_symmetry.space_group_name_H-M   'P 1'
#
loop_
_entity.id
_entity.type
_entity.pdbx_description
1 polymer ?
#
loop_
_entity_poly.entity_id
_entity_poly.type
_entity_poly.pdbx_seq_one_letter_code
_entity_poly.pdbx_strand_id
1 'polypeptide(L)'
;MGTHDSEDEDYRVLGIIENNRYISAREPLAKSRHFIEEVLNGYDDEGFKTYYQMNREDFHFVLGFIETNPVFYNNNACEQASVRYQLALSSFDSAPKVLLVHHY
;
A
#
# COMPACT_ATOMS: atom_id res chain seq x y z
N MET A 1 -11.01 38.31 11.73
CA MET A 1 -11.59 38.04 10.41
C MET A 1 -10.44 37.60 9.53
N GLY A 2 -10.35 36.32 9.16
CA GLY A 2 -9.21 35.79 8.40
C GLY A 2 -8.96 34.30 8.64
N THR A 3 -9.80 33.44 8.04
CA THR A 3 -9.57 31.98 7.95
C THR A 3 -10.02 31.43 6.59
N HIS A 4 -10.23 32.27 5.59
CA HIS A 4 -10.92 31.84 4.35
C HIS A 4 -9.98 31.46 3.20
N ASP A 5 -8.68 31.77 3.28
CA ASP A 5 -7.73 31.54 2.17
C ASP A 5 -7.05 30.15 2.20
N SER A 6 -7.04 29.44 3.34
CA SER A 6 -6.34 28.15 3.44
C SER A 6 -7.11 26.99 2.80
N GLU A 7 -8.44 27.00 2.90
CA GLU A 7 -9.28 25.94 2.32
C GLU A 7 -9.20 25.96 0.79
N ASP A 8 -9.17 27.16 0.18
CA ASP A 8 -9.03 27.34 -1.26
C ASP A 8 -7.67 26.85 -1.81
N GLU A 9 -6.60 26.94 -1.02
CA GLU A 9 -5.30 26.36 -1.38
C GLU A 9 -5.31 24.83 -1.30
N ASP A 10 -5.92 24.26 -0.27
CA ASP A 10 -6.06 22.80 -0.11
C ASP A 10 -6.86 22.19 -1.28
N TYR A 11 -7.96 22.83 -1.69
CA TYR A 11 -8.74 22.39 -2.86
C TYR A 11 -7.96 22.50 -4.18
N ARG A 12 -7.07 23.50 -4.33
CA ARG A 12 -6.21 23.62 -5.50
C ARG A 12 -5.15 22.52 -5.54
N VAL A 13 -4.52 22.21 -4.40
CA VAL A 13 -3.55 21.12 -4.29
C VAL A 13 -4.22 19.77 -4.56
N LEU A 14 -5.41 19.55 -4.01
CA LEU A 14 -6.22 18.36 -4.31
C LEU A 14 -6.55 18.26 -5.80
N GLY A 15 -6.96 19.36 -6.45
CA GLY A 15 -7.23 19.39 -7.89
C GLY A 15 -6.00 19.08 -8.74
N ILE A 16 -4.80 19.51 -8.34
CA ILE A 16 -3.54 19.16 -9.01
C ILE A 16 -3.24 17.67 -8.82
N ILE A 17 -3.41 17.13 -7.62
CA ILE A 17 -3.18 15.71 -7.32
C ILE A 17 -4.15 14.83 -8.10
N GLU A 18 -5.44 15.17 -8.16
CA GLU A 18 -6.45 14.42 -8.90
C GLU A 18 -6.18 14.41 -10.41
N ASN A 19 -5.84 15.56 -10.99
CA ASN A 19 -5.57 15.68 -12.42
C ASN A 19 -4.23 15.04 -12.82
N ASN A 20 -3.23 15.06 -11.94
CA ASN A 20 -1.89 14.52 -12.23
C ASN A 20 -1.69 13.08 -11.74
N ARG A 21 -2.66 12.50 -11.00
CA ARG A 21 -2.55 11.19 -10.34
C ARG A 21 -2.22 10.04 -11.28
N TYR A 22 -2.53 10.20 -12.57
CA TYR A 22 -2.36 9.20 -13.62
C TYR A 22 -1.44 9.67 -14.75
N ILE A 23 -0.83 10.85 -14.65
CA ILE A 23 0.03 11.40 -15.72
C ILE A 23 1.39 10.69 -15.77
N SER A 24 1.80 10.04 -14.68
CA SER A 24 2.98 9.20 -14.65
C SER A 24 2.60 7.76 -14.35
N ALA A 25 2.97 6.85 -15.25
CA ALA A 25 2.91 5.43 -14.96
C ALA A 25 3.74 5.17 -13.68
N ARG A 26 3.13 4.53 -12.68
CA ARG A 26 3.88 4.07 -11.51
C ARG A 26 4.93 3.08 -11.99
N GLU A 27 6.16 3.23 -11.51
CA GLU A 27 7.20 2.26 -11.82
C GLU A 27 6.74 0.86 -11.38
N PRO A 28 6.92 -0.16 -12.22
CA PRO A 28 6.60 -1.53 -11.84
C PRO A 28 7.39 -1.94 -10.60
N LEU A 29 6.71 -2.11 -9.48
CA LEU A 29 7.33 -2.67 -8.28
C LEU A 29 7.53 -4.18 -8.49
N ALA A 30 8.69 -4.69 -8.10
CA ALA A 30 8.96 -6.12 -8.13
C ALA A 30 8.11 -6.82 -7.06
N LYS A 31 7.08 -7.59 -7.43
CA LYS A 31 6.13 -8.21 -6.47
C LYS A 31 6.39 -9.71 -6.23
N SER A 32 7.55 -10.23 -6.60
CA SER A 32 7.84 -11.65 -6.42
C SER A 32 7.96 -11.99 -4.93
N ARG A 33 7.59 -13.23 -4.57
CA ARG A 33 7.71 -13.72 -3.20
C ARG A 33 9.14 -13.57 -2.66
N HIS A 34 10.12 -14.00 -3.45
CA HIS A 34 11.53 -13.84 -3.13
C HIS A 34 11.92 -12.38 -2.89
N PHE A 35 11.45 -11.45 -3.73
CA PHE A 35 11.75 -10.03 -3.54
C PHE A 35 11.19 -9.50 -2.22
N ILE A 36 9.92 -9.78 -1.92
CA ILE A 36 9.24 -9.25 -0.73
C ILE A 36 9.76 -9.88 0.58
N GLU A 37 10.05 -11.18 0.57
CA GLU A 37 10.42 -11.93 1.77
C GLU A 37 11.92 -11.88 2.04
N GLU A 38 12.77 -11.84 1.01
CA GLU A 38 14.23 -11.97 1.17
C GLU A 38 14.98 -10.68 0.83
N VAL A 39 14.62 -9.99 -0.26
CA VAL A 39 15.38 -8.82 -0.75
C VAL A 39 14.98 -7.54 -0.01
N LEU A 40 13.69 -7.27 0.06
CA LEU A 40 13.11 -6.06 0.63
C LEU A 40 13.34 -5.92 2.14
N ASN A 41 13.52 -7.05 2.84
CA ASN A 41 13.92 -7.05 4.24
C ASN A 41 15.29 -6.42 4.49
N GLY A 42 16.17 -6.39 3.48
CA GLY A 42 17.49 -5.79 3.57
C GLY A 42 17.55 -4.29 3.27
N TYR A 43 16.42 -3.67 2.92
CA TYR A 43 16.38 -2.24 2.61
C TYR A 43 16.57 -1.42 3.89
N ASP A 44 17.01 -0.16 3.77
CA ASP A 44 16.94 0.80 4.86
C ASP A 44 15.49 1.24 5.13
N ASP A 45 15.29 2.05 6.16
CA ASP A 45 13.93 2.46 6.56
C ASP A 45 13.27 3.34 5.49
N GLU A 46 14.05 4.14 4.75
CA GLU A 46 13.54 4.99 3.67
C GLU A 46 13.07 4.17 2.48
N GLY A 47 13.87 3.19 2.05
CA GLY A 47 13.51 2.24 1.01
C GLY A 47 12.34 1.35 1.41
N PHE A 48 12.32 0.88 2.66
CA PHE A 48 11.20 0.12 3.22
C PHE A 48 9.90 0.94 3.20
N LYS A 49 9.96 2.20 3.66
CA LYS A 49 8.82 3.10 3.68
C LYS A 49 8.33 3.46 2.30
N THR A 50 9.24 3.68 1.36
CA THR A 50 8.90 3.95 -0.05
C THR A 50 8.13 2.79 -0.66
N TYR A 51 8.56 1.57 -0.36
CA TYR A 51 7.98 0.38 -0.95
C TYR A 51 6.66 -0.05 -0.28
N TYR A 52 6.62 -0.12 1.06
CA TYR A 52 5.42 -0.51 1.81
C TYR A 52 4.43 0.63 2.09
N GLN A 53 4.82 1.89 1.82
CA GLN A 53 4.09 3.11 2.19
C GLN A 53 3.81 3.21 3.69
N MET A 54 4.61 2.54 4.52
CA MET A 54 4.52 2.55 5.98
C MET A 54 5.89 2.32 6.62
N ASN A 55 6.00 2.76 7.85
CA ASN A 55 7.22 2.64 8.64
C ASN A 55 7.43 1.17 9.01
N ARG A 56 8.68 0.77 9.22
CA ARG A 56 9.01 -0.62 9.56
C ARG A 56 8.35 -1.07 10.87
N GLU A 57 8.34 -0.22 11.88
CA GLU A 57 7.70 -0.49 13.17
C GLU A 57 6.20 -0.77 13.02
N ASP A 58 5.48 0.11 12.30
CA ASP A 58 4.05 -0.05 12.03
C ASP A 58 3.76 -1.32 11.23
N PHE A 59 4.60 -1.63 10.24
CA PHE A 59 4.47 -2.86 9.47
C PHE A 59 4.58 -4.11 10.35
N HIS A 60 5.60 -4.17 11.21
CA HIS A 60 5.78 -5.31 12.11
C HIS A 60 4.70 -5.41 13.17
N PHE A 61 4.21 -4.27 13.66
CA PHE A 61 3.06 -4.22 14.55
C PHE A 61 1.83 -4.86 13.89
N VAL A 62 1.43 -4.39 12.70
CA VAL A 62 0.29 -4.94 11.96
C VAL A 62 0.50 -6.42 11.62
N LEU A 63 1.71 -6.78 11.16
CA LEU A 63 2.07 -8.16 10.84
C LEU A 63 1.84 -9.09 12.04
N GLY A 64 2.32 -8.72 13.23
CA GLY A 64 2.15 -9.51 14.45
C GLY A 64 0.69 -9.65 14.87
N PHE A 65 -0.12 -8.60 14.70
CA PHE A 65 -1.56 -8.66 14.98
C PHE A 65 -2.30 -9.64 14.08
N ILE A 66 -1.94 -9.70 12.79
CA ILE A 66 -2.60 -10.58 11.83
C ILE A 66 -2.09 -12.03 12.01
N GLU A 67 -0.78 -12.21 12.15
CA GLU A 67 -0.15 -13.54 12.29
C GLU A 67 -0.60 -14.30 13.54
N THR A 68 -1.03 -13.60 14.59
CA THR A 68 -1.46 -14.22 15.85
C THR A 68 -2.97 -14.39 15.98
N ASN A 69 -3.75 -13.84 15.06
CA ASN A 69 -5.20 -13.84 15.15
C ASN A 69 -5.81 -14.98 14.30
N PRO A 70 -6.47 -15.97 14.93
CA PRO A 70 -7.02 -17.13 14.23
C PRO A 70 -8.05 -16.82 13.14
N VAL A 71 -8.68 -15.64 13.17
CA VAL A 71 -9.64 -15.24 12.13
C VAL A 71 -9.00 -15.15 10.73
N PHE A 72 -7.69 -14.93 10.67
CA PHE A 72 -6.94 -14.82 9.42
C PHE A 72 -6.29 -16.14 8.97
N TYR A 73 -6.45 -17.21 9.75
CA TYR A 73 -5.92 -18.52 9.38
C TYR A 73 -6.80 -19.16 8.31
N ASN A 74 -6.17 -19.63 7.23
CA ASN A 74 -6.87 -20.40 6.23
C ASN A 74 -7.27 -21.77 6.78
N ASN A 75 -8.57 -22.00 6.92
CA ASN A 75 -9.14 -23.27 7.38
C ASN A 75 -9.38 -24.28 6.23
N ASN A 76 -8.77 -24.06 5.07
CA ASN A 76 -8.88 -24.91 3.89
C ASN A 76 -7.59 -25.73 3.65
N ALA A 77 -7.68 -26.78 2.83
CA ALA A 77 -6.56 -27.64 2.47
C ALA A 77 -5.54 -26.96 1.52
N CYS A 78 -5.88 -25.80 0.95
CA CYS A 78 -4.96 -25.03 0.12
C CYS A 78 -3.92 -24.31 0.97
N GLU A 79 -2.68 -24.24 0.49
CA GLU A 79 -1.65 -23.44 1.14
C GLU A 79 -2.02 -21.95 1.11
N GLN A 80 -1.90 -21.29 2.27
CA GLN A 80 -1.99 -19.84 2.39
C GLN A 80 -0.58 -19.26 2.19
N ALA A 81 -0.47 -18.19 1.40
CA ALA A 81 0.77 -17.43 1.31
C ALA A 81 1.13 -16.81 2.68
N SER A 82 2.38 -16.42 2.91
CA SER A 82 2.73 -15.78 4.18
C SER A 82 1.91 -14.50 4.39
N VAL A 83 1.59 -14.19 5.66
CA VAL A 83 0.87 -12.95 6.01
C VAL A 83 1.65 -11.73 5.52
N ARG A 84 2.97 -11.77 5.66
CA ARG A 84 3.88 -10.74 5.14
C ARG A 84 3.68 -10.50 3.64
N TYR A 85 3.65 -11.56 2.84
CA TYR A 85 3.47 -11.45 1.39
C TYR A 85 2.08 -10.90 1.04
N GLN A 86 1.03 -11.36 1.72
CA GLN A 86 -0.32 -10.84 1.51
C GLN A 86 -0.43 -9.35 1.87
N LEU A 87 0.15 -8.94 3.00
CA LEU A 87 0.16 -7.55 3.45
C LEU A 87 0.95 -6.67 2.48
N ALA A 88 2.11 -7.14 2.01
CA ALA A 88 2.92 -6.46 1.00
C ALA A 88 2.10 -6.18 -0.28
N LEU A 89 1.44 -7.20 -0.83
CA LEU A 89 0.60 -7.04 -2.02
C LEU A 89 -0.53 -6.03 -1.81
N SER A 90 -1.15 -6.01 -0.63
CA SER A 90 -2.21 -5.05 -0.31
C SER A 90 -1.70 -3.60 -0.26
N SER A 91 -0.47 -3.37 0.22
CA SER A 91 0.16 -2.05 0.20
C SER A 91 0.46 -1.56 -1.22
N PHE A 92 0.84 -2.46 -2.15
CA PHE A 92 1.12 -2.06 -3.53
C PHE A 92 -0.15 -1.74 -4.33
N ASP A 93 -1.24 -2.44 -4.02
CA ASP A 93 -2.54 -2.28 -4.69
C ASP A 93 -3.39 -1.16 -4.10
N SER A 94 -2.90 -0.43 -3.11
CA SER A 94 -3.54 0.78 -2.57
C SER A 94 -3.39 2.00 -3.51
N ALA A 95 -2.96 1.80 -4.76
CA ALA A 95 -3.35 2.67 -5.88
C ALA A 95 -4.85 2.46 -6.15
N PRO A 96 -5.64 3.52 -6.42
CA PRO A 96 -7.08 3.35 -6.56
C PRO A 96 -7.37 2.41 -7.73
N LYS A 97 -7.80 1.18 -7.43
CA LYS A 97 -8.73 0.46 -8.30
C LYS A 97 -10.03 1.26 -8.28
N VAL A 98 -10.06 2.40 -8.98
CA VAL A 98 -11.31 2.81 -9.62
C VAL A 98 -11.55 1.72 -10.63
N LEU A 99 -12.34 0.75 -10.21
CA LEU A 99 -12.91 -0.27 -11.07
C LEU A 99 -13.40 0.45 -12.33
N LEU A 100 -12.80 0.06 -13.45
CA LEU A 100 -13.48 -0.03 -14.71
C LEU A 100 -14.80 -0.78 -14.47
N VAL A 101 -15.86 -0.04 -14.15
CA VAL A 101 -17.23 -0.42 -14.49
C VAL A 101 -17.64 0.53 -15.60
N HIS A 102 -16.98 0.38 -16.75
CA HIS A 102 -17.65 0.60 -18.02
C HIS A 102 -18.06 -0.77 -18.53
N HIS A 103 -19.33 -1.12 -18.34
CA HIS A 103 -20.00 -2.04 -19.24
C HIS A 103 -21.47 -1.61 -19.37
N TYR A 104 -21.73 -1.03 -20.55
CA TYR A 104 -23.00 -0.78 -21.25
C TYR A 104 -23.92 0.33 -20.74
#